data_AF-A0A395K1H5-F1
#
_entry.id   AF-A0A395K1H5-F1
#
_cell.length_a   1.000
_cell.length_b   1.000
_cell.length_c   1.000
_cell.angle_alpha   90.00
_cell.angle_beta   90.00
_cell.angle_gamma   90.00
#
_symmetry.space_group_name_H-M   'P 1'
#
loop_
_entity.id
_entity.type
_entity.pdbx_description
1 polymer ?
#
loop_
_entity_poly.entity_id
_entity_poly.type
_entity_poly.pdbx_seq_one_letter_code
_entity_poly.pdbx_strand_id
1 'polypeptide(L)'
;MKIYKNEKFTRIVFSNENSFPSFYTNFLIEEKKLKEENIIVQVSDSINVSKENLLLFLDIAIQKKGNGTSFVILNPEIDIDDFPENLNIVPTLQEAEDIIEMEAIERELGF
;
A
#
# COMPACT_ATOMS: atom_id res chain seq x y z
N MET A 1 9.30 8.78 -8.24
CA MET A 1 8.31 7.69 -8.15
C MET A 1 8.68 6.63 -9.18
N LYS A 2 8.73 5.36 -8.79
CA LYS A 2 8.96 4.22 -9.71
C LYS A 2 7.79 3.26 -9.59
N ILE A 3 7.39 2.64 -10.70
CA ILE A 3 6.27 1.68 -10.74
C ILE A 3 6.79 0.36 -11.29
N TYR A 4 6.49 -0.73 -10.59
CA TYR A 4 6.77 -2.10 -10.98
C TYR A 4 5.46 -2.85 -11.02
N LYS A 5 5.18 -3.56 -12.10
CA LYS A 5 3.94 -4.32 -12.26
C LYS A 5 4.26 -5.78 -12.51
N ASN A 6 3.54 -6.66 -11.84
CA ASN A 6 3.51 -8.09 -12.13
C ASN A 6 2.05 -8.56 -12.20
N GLU A 7 1.83 -9.88 -12.28
CA GLU A 7 0.49 -10.47 -12.37
C GLU A 7 -0.32 -10.36 -11.08
N LYS A 8 0.35 -10.25 -9.92
CA LYS A 8 -0.30 -10.22 -8.59
C LYS A 8 -0.63 -8.81 -8.12
N PHE A 9 0.25 -7.84 -8.38
CA PHE A 9 0.14 -6.48 -7.86
C PHE A 9 0.92 -5.44 -8.69
N THR A 10 0.59 -4.18 -8.47
CA THR A 10 1.39 -3.03 -8.88
C THR A 10 2.08 -2.41 -7.67
N ARG A 11 3.41 -2.38 -7.68
CA ARG A 11 4.24 -1.77 -6.63
C ARG A 11 4.68 -0.37 -7.02
N ILE A 12 4.35 0.61 -6.19
CA ILE A 12 4.69 2.02 -6.35
C ILE A 12 5.70 2.41 -5.29
N VAL A 13 6.88 2.84 -5.72
CA VAL A 13 8.00 3.17 -4.82
C VAL A 13 8.10 4.68 -4.61
N PHE A 14 8.01 5.08 -3.35
CA PHE A 14 8.37 6.41 -2.86
C PHE A 14 9.88 6.48 -2.62
N SER A 15 10.57 7.33 -3.37
CA SER A 15 12.03 7.52 -3.34
C SER A 15 12.39 8.97 -2.96
N ASN A 16 13.58 9.16 -2.38
CA ASN A 16 14.10 10.41 -1.82
C ASN A 16 14.14 11.61 -2.79
N GLU A 17 14.04 11.37 -4.10
CA GLU A 17 13.98 12.39 -5.14
C GLU A 17 12.68 13.23 -5.08
N ASN A 18 11.67 12.83 -4.29
CA ASN A 18 10.38 13.51 -4.23
C ASN A 18 9.99 13.83 -2.78
N SER A 19 9.31 14.97 -2.59
CA SER A 19 8.61 15.23 -1.33
C SER A 19 7.40 14.30 -1.19
N PHE A 20 6.99 13.99 0.04
CA PHE A 20 5.79 13.19 0.27
C PHE A 20 4.53 13.79 -0.38
N PRO A 21 4.21 15.10 -0.26
CA PRO A 21 3.04 15.69 -0.92
C PRO A 21 3.05 15.53 -2.45
N SER A 22 4.22 15.71 -3.08
CA SER A 22 4.37 15.52 -4.52
C SER A 22 4.19 14.06 -4.90
N PHE A 23 4.75 13.13 -4.13
CA PHE A 23 4.56 11.70 -4.31
C PHE A 23 3.08 11.32 -4.17
N TYR A 24 2.41 11.75 -3.10
CA TYR A 24 1.03 11.41 -2.82
C TYR A 24 0.08 11.91 -3.91
N THR A 25 0.29 13.13 -4.41
CA THR A 25 -0.47 13.67 -5.55
C THR A 25 -0.33 12.78 -6.80
N ASN A 26 0.89 12.37 -7.12
CA ASN A 26 1.16 11.49 -8.26
C ASN A 26 0.58 10.09 -8.04
N PHE A 27 0.69 9.55 -6.81
CA PHE A 27 0.09 8.29 -6.43
C PHE A 27 -1.43 8.30 -6.66
N LEU A 28 -2.15 9.36 -6.25
CA LEU A 28 -3.60 9.46 -6.45
C LEU A 28 -4.01 9.48 -7.93
N ILE A 29 -3.13 9.92 -8.82
CA ILE A 29 -3.38 9.88 -10.27
C ILE A 29 -3.22 8.45 -10.79
N GLU A 30 -2.19 7.73 -10.33
CA GLU A 30 -1.94 6.35 -10.74
C GLU A 30 -2.92 5.35 -10.13
N GLU A 31 -3.27 5.50 -8.84
CA GLU A 31 -4.24 4.65 -8.13
C GLU A 31 -5.57 4.56 -8.90
N LYS A 32 -6.04 5.67 -9.47
CA LYS A 32 -7.28 5.73 -10.27
C LYS A 32 -7.25 4.87 -11.53
N LYS A 33 -6.06 4.56 -12.05
CA LYS A 33 -5.86 3.66 -13.21
C LYS A 33 -5.76 2.19 -12.78
N LEU A 34 -5.51 1.94 -11.50
CA LEU A 34 -5.21 0.64 -10.92
C LEU A 34 -6.37 0.12 -10.05
N LYS A 35 -7.61 0.46 -10.40
CA LYS A 35 -8.80 0.16 -9.57
C LYS A 35 -9.01 -1.34 -9.32
N GLU A 36 -8.68 -2.15 -10.31
CA GLU A 36 -8.85 -3.61 -10.31
C GLU A 36 -7.55 -4.36 -9.98
N GLU A 37 -6.53 -3.64 -9.50
CA GLU A 37 -5.22 -4.23 -9.16
C GLU A 37 -4.95 -4.10 -7.66
N ASN A 38 -4.28 -5.11 -7.10
CA ASN A 38 -3.66 -4.98 -5.80
C ASN A 38 -2.52 -3.97 -5.88
N ILE A 39 -2.35 -3.14 -4.86
CA ILE A 39 -1.32 -2.10 -4.83
C ILE A 39 -0.44 -2.29 -3.60
N ILE A 40 0.88 -2.23 -3.82
CA ILE A 40 1.87 -2.12 -2.76
C ILE A 40 2.54 -0.75 -2.86
N VAL A 41 2.46 0.05 -1.80
CA VAL A 41 3.23 1.30 -1.69
C VAL A 41 4.48 1.02 -0.88
N GLN A 42 5.65 1.13 -1.50
CA GLN A 42 6.93 0.94 -0.82
C GLN A 42 7.55 2.28 -0.47
N VAL A 43 7.81 2.49 0.82
CA VAL A 43 8.66 3.57 1.31
C VAL A 43 10.10 3.08 1.23
N SER A 44 10.99 3.86 0.58
CA SER A 44 12.41 3.50 0.52
C SER A 44 13.06 3.66 1.89
N ASP A 45 13.97 2.76 2.26
CA ASP A 45 14.66 2.70 3.57
C ASP A 45 15.39 4.00 3.97
N SER A 46 15.72 4.87 3.00
CA SER A 46 16.36 6.16 3.27
C SER A 46 15.39 7.30 3.60
N ILE A 47 14.08 7.00 3.70
CA ILE A 47 13.03 7.99 3.90
C ILE A 47 12.28 7.70 5.19
N ASN A 48 12.31 8.67 6.10
CA ASN A 48 11.41 8.68 7.23
C ASN A 48 10.07 9.32 6.82
N VAL A 49 8.97 8.57 6.93
CA VAL A 49 7.62 9.05 6.64
C VAL A 49 6.85 9.15 7.96
N SER A 50 6.24 10.30 8.21
CA SER A 50 5.47 10.51 9.43
C SER A 50 4.21 9.64 9.47
N LYS A 51 3.73 9.36 10.68
CA LYS A 51 2.48 8.63 10.91
C LYS A 51 1.30 9.26 10.18
N GLU A 52 1.17 10.58 10.24
CA GLU A 52 0.08 11.32 9.60
C GLU A 52 0.08 11.12 8.08
N ASN A 53 1.26 11.06 7.47
CA ASN A 53 1.41 10.81 6.04
C ASN A 53 1.00 9.38 5.67
N LEU A 54 1.31 8.39 6.50
CA LEU A 54 0.87 7.01 6.27
C LEU A 54 -0.65 6.87 6.46
N LEU A 55 -1.24 7.58 7.42
CA LEU A 55 -2.69 7.57 7.65
C LEU A 55 -3.50 8.12 6.46
N LEU A 56 -2.90 8.94 5.59
CA LEU A 56 -3.57 9.42 4.37
C LEU A 56 -3.96 8.28 3.42
N PHE A 57 -3.33 7.11 3.52
CA PHE A 57 -3.65 5.95 2.71
C PHE A 57 -4.84 5.12 3.24
N LEU A 58 -5.36 5.43 4.43
CA LEU A 58 -6.43 4.64 5.07
C LEU A 58 -7.68 4.52 4.20
N ASP A 59 -8.16 5.63 3.66
CA ASP A 59 -9.37 5.63 2.82
C ASP A 59 -9.16 4.81 1.54
N ILE A 60 -7.95 4.82 0.98
CA ILE A 60 -7.59 4.03 -0.20
C ILE A 60 -7.57 2.54 0.15
N ALA A 61 -7.03 2.17 1.31
CA ALA A 61 -7.01 0.78 1.76
C ALA A 61 -8.43 0.21 1.92
N ILE A 62 -9.31 0.97 2.58
CA ILE A 62 -10.73 0.62 2.73
C ILE A 62 -11.42 0.50 1.37
N GLN A 63 -11.20 1.46 0.47
CA GLN A 63 -11.78 1.46 -0.86
C GLN A 63 -11.30 0.26 -1.69
N LYS A 64 -10.01 -0.09 -1.64
CA LYS A 64 -9.46 -1.25 -2.36
C LYS A 64 -10.08 -2.54 -1.88
N LYS A 65 -10.13 -2.74 -0.56
CA LYS A 65 -10.76 -3.91 0.06
C LYS A 65 -12.21 -4.07 -0.36
N GLY A 66 -12.98 -2.97 -0.33
CA GLY A 66 -14.37 -2.94 -0.81
C GLY A 66 -14.54 -3.24 -2.31
N ASN A 67 -13.51 -2.98 -3.13
CA ASN A 67 -13.49 -3.31 -4.55
C ASN A 67 -12.95 -4.72 -4.85
N GLY A 68 -12.69 -5.54 -3.83
CA GLY A 68 -12.16 -6.90 -4.00
C GLY A 68 -10.66 -6.95 -4.32
N THR A 69 -9.93 -5.86 -4.05
CA THR A 69 -8.48 -5.75 -4.24
C THR A 69 -7.81 -5.39 -2.91
N SER A 70 -6.50 -5.51 -2.84
CA SER A 70 -5.75 -5.35 -1.60
C SER A 70 -4.81 -4.16 -1.69
N PHE A 71 -4.58 -3.49 -0.57
CA PHE A 71 -3.64 -2.38 -0.46
C PHE A 71 -2.71 -2.61 0.72
N VAL A 72 -1.41 -2.56 0.49
CA VAL A 72 -0.41 -2.77 1.52
C VAL A 72 0.69 -1.71 1.44
N ILE A 73 1.13 -1.22 2.60
CA ILE A 73 2.29 -0.34 2.70
C ILE A 73 3.49 -1.18 3.14
N LEU A 74 4.58 -1.10 2.40
CA LEU A 74 5.87 -1.65 2.78
C LEU A 74 6.70 -0.55 3.42
N ASN A 75 6.93 -0.66 4.73
CA ASN A 75 7.78 0.26 5.50
C ASN A 75 8.49 -0.51 6.64
N PRO A 76 9.83 -0.67 6.58
CA PRO A 76 10.57 -1.46 7.57
C PRO A 76 10.74 -0.78 8.94
N GLU A 77 10.53 0.52 9.07
CA GLU A 77 10.90 1.29 10.27
C GLU A 77 9.70 1.71 11.14
N ILE A 78 8.49 1.18 10.92
CA ILE A 78 7.27 1.64 11.60
C ILE A 78 6.80 0.68 12.70
N ASP A 79 6.25 1.25 13.77
CA ASP A 79 5.48 0.51 14.78
C ASP A 79 4.02 0.38 14.32
N ILE A 80 3.56 -0.84 14.10
CA ILE A 80 2.23 -1.13 13.53
C ILE A 80 1.09 -0.97 14.54
N ASP A 81 1.37 -1.04 15.84
CA ASP A 81 0.35 -0.98 16.91
C ASP A 81 -0.37 0.39 16.95
N ASP A 82 0.23 1.36 16.27
CA ASP A 82 -0.20 2.74 16.20
C ASP A 82 -1.20 3.02 15.06
N PHE A 83 -1.53 2.03 14.23
CA PHE A 83 -2.35 2.19 13.02
C PHE A 83 -3.68 1.43 13.10
N PRO A 84 -4.71 1.89 12.36
CA PRO A 84 -5.98 1.16 12.26
C PRO A 84 -5.79 -0.21 11.61
N GLU A 85 -6.56 -1.21 12.05
CA GLU A 85 -6.52 -2.58 11.51
C GLU A 85 -6.79 -2.66 10.00
N ASN A 86 -7.52 -1.69 9.44
CA ASN A 86 -7.79 -1.62 8.01
C ASN A 86 -6.60 -1.16 7.16
N LEU A 87 -5.49 -0.74 7.78
CA LEU A 87 -4.30 -0.28 7.09
C LEU A 87 -3.16 -1.28 7.28
N ASN A 88 -2.99 -2.17 6.31
CA ASN A 88 -1.90 -3.14 6.33
C ASN A 88 -0.56 -2.44 6.08
N ILE A 89 0.32 -2.46 7.08
CA ILE A 89 1.69 -1.97 6.98
C ILE A 89 2.64 -3.08 7.42
N VAL A 90 3.60 -3.43 6.56
CA VAL A 90 4.50 -4.57 6.77
C VAL A 90 5.95 -4.20 6.45
N PRO A 91 6.94 -4.83 7.10
CA PRO A 91 8.34 -4.51 6.85
C PRO A 91 8.88 -5.10 5.54
N THR A 92 8.30 -6.18 5.03
CA THR A 92 8.84 -6.91 3.87
C THR A 92 7.85 -7.05 2.72
N LEU A 93 8.40 -7.25 1.52
CA LEU A 93 7.59 -7.55 0.34
C LEU A 93 6.89 -8.92 0.46
N GLN A 94 7.54 -9.89 1.11
CA GLN A 94 6.95 -11.22 1.32
C GLN A 94 5.67 -11.12 2.16
N GLU A 95 5.70 -10.42 3.29
CA GLU A 95 4.50 -10.23 4.11
C GLU A 95 3.41 -9.46 3.35
N ALA A 96 3.79 -8.51 2.49
CA ALA A 96 2.82 -7.80 1.67
C ALA A 96 2.12 -8.73 0.67
N GLU A 97 2.86 -9.68 0.08
CA GLU A 97 2.29 -10.74 -0.75
C GLU A 97 1.40 -11.67 0.07
N ASP A 98 1.84 -12.08 1.26
CA ASP A 98 1.09 -12.96 2.15
C ASP A 98 -0.26 -12.32 2.55
N ILE A 99 -0.30 -11.01 2.82
CA ILE A 99 -1.55 -10.26 3.09
C ILE A 99 -2.47 -10.26 1.86
N ILE A 100 -1.93 -10.01 0.67
CA ILE A 100 -2.74 -10.03 -0.57
C ILE A 100 -3.39 -11.40 -0.78
N GLU A 101 -2.62 -12.47 -0.55
CA GLU A 101 -3.10 -13.85 -0.68
C GLU A 101 -4.12 -14.19 0.41
N MET A 102 -3.87 -13.78 1.66
CA MET A 102 -4.79 -13.97 2.78
C MET A 102 -6.13 -13.29 2.51
N GLU A 103 -6.13 -12.00 2.13
CA GLU A 103 -7.37 -11.28 1.82
C GLU A 103 -8.09 -11.87 0.58
N ALA A 104 -7.36 -12.43 -0.38
CA ALA A 104 -7.97 -13.11 -1.52
C ALA A 104 -8.73 -14.37 -1.06
N ILE A 105 -8.13 -15.18 -0.18
CA ILE A 105 -8.78 -16.35 0.42
C ILE A 105 -10.02 -15.93 1.23
N GLU A 106 -9.93 -14.88 2.06
CA GLU A 106 -11.07 -14.36 2.83
C GLU A 106 -12.26 -14.01 1.92
N ARG A 107 -11.98 -13.30 0.81
CA ARG A 107 -12.99 -12.93 -0.19
C ARG A 107 -13.61 -14.14 -0.86
N GLU A 108 -12.82 -15.15 -1.21
CA GLU A 108 -13.31 -16.40 -1.81
C GLU A 108 -14.22 -17.18 -0.85
N LEU A 109 -13.92 -17.12 0.46
CA LEU A 109 -14.73 -17.72 1.51
C LEU A 109 -15.98 -16.88 1.90
N GLY A 110 -16.11 -15.67 1.36
CA GLY A 110 -17.26 -14.78 1.58
C GLY A 110 -17.25 -14.05 2.92
N PHE A 111 -16.07 -13.83 3.51
CA PHE A 111 -15.86 -13.02 4.71
C PHE A 111 -15.52 -11.57 4.38
#